data_AF-A0A3T1AWX4-F1
#
_entry.id   AF-A0A3T1AWX4-F1
#
_cell.length_a   1.000
_cell.length_b   1.000
_cell.length_c   1.000
_cell.angle_alpha   90.00
_cell.angle_beta   90.00
_cell.angle_gamma   90.00
#
_symmetry.space_group_name_H-M   'P 1'
#
loop_
_entity.id
_entity.type
_entity.pdbx_description
1 polymer ?
#
loop_
_entity_poly.entity_id
_entity_poly.type
_entity_poly.pdbx_seq_one_letter_code
_entity_poly.pdbx_strand_id
1 'polypeptide(L)'
;MDNLTLALDAVWRILLAGLLIGAGLPALFALGIRSLAHGGPTGRAGGYVSFSIVLLAVALGITFIVATGSGKELSFEHIYPTLVSKD
;
A
#
# COMPACT_ATOMS: atom_id res chain seq x y z
N MET A 1 -7.11 2.48 -37.48
CA MET A 1 -6.25 1.57 -36.71
C MET A 1 -5.59 2.27 -35.52
N ASP A 2 -6.09 3.46 -35.16
CA ASP A 2 -5.45 4.38 -34.20
C ASP A 2 -5.86 4.11 -32.75
N ASN A 3 -7.06 3.55 -32.55
CA ASN A 3 -7.56 3.17 -31.22
C ASN A 3 -6.68 2.12 -30.55
N LEU A 4 -6.11 1.18 -31.31
CA LEU A 4 -5.23 0.15 -30.76
C LEU A 4 -3.90 0.75 -30.28
N THR A 5 -3.32 1.66 -31.06
CA THR A 5 -2.09 2.36 -30.72
C THR A 5 -2.28 3.27 -29.50
N LEU A 6 -3.40 4.00 -29.43
CA LEU A 6 -3.76 4.84 -28.28
C LEU A 6 -3.99 4.02 -27.02
N ALA A 7 -4.67 2.87 -27.14
CA ALA A 7 -4.87 1.96 -26.02
C ALA A 7 -3.54 1.40 -25.49
N LEU A 8 -2.63 1.02 -26.39
CA LEU A 8 -1.32 0.48 -26.02
C LEU A 8 -0.44 1.54 -25.35
N ASP A 9 -0.50 2.80 -25.82
CA ASP A 9 0.16 3.94 -25.18
C ASP A 9 -0.40 4.22 -23.78
N ALA A 10 -1.73 4.23 -23.63
CA ALA A 10 -2.39 4.43 -22.34
C ALA A 10 -2.02 3.31 -21.35
N VAL A 11 -2.08 2.04 -21.78
CA VAL A 11 -1.72 0.89 -20.94
C VAL A 11 -0.30 0.98 -20.44
N TRP A 12 0.67 1.30 -21.30
CA TRP A 12 2.07 1.40 -20.90
C TRP A 12 2.30 2.53 -19.88
N ARG A 13 1.65 3.70 -20.07
CA ARG A 13 1.75 4.82 -19.14
C ARG A 13 1.11 4.52 -17.79
N ILE A 14 -0.05 3.87 -17.78
CA ILE A 14 -0.74 3.45 -16.54
C ILE A 14 0.08 2.39 -15.81
N LEU A 15 0.66 1.44 -16.53
CA LEU A 15 1.52 0.41 -15.95
C LEU A 15 2.75 1.04 -15.28
N LEU A 16 3.43 1.97 -15.95
CA LEU A 16 4.55 2.69 -15.37
C LEU A 16 4.14 3.51 -14.15
N ALA A 17 3.04 4.25 -14.21
CA ALA A 17 2.56 5.04 -13.08
C ALA A 17 2.18 4.14 -11.89
N GLY A 18 1.44 3.06 -12.13
CA GLY A 18 1.04 2.09 -11.12
C GLY A 18 2.22 1.37 -10.51
N LEU A 19 3.26 1.04 -11.29
CA LEU A 19 4.46 0.41 -10.79
C LEU A 19 5.31 1.38 -9.96
N LEU A 20 5.56 2.58 -10.47
CA LEU A 20 6.41 3.58 -9.78
C LEU A 20 5.80 4.04 -8.46
N ILE A 21 4.48 4.24 -8.42
CA ILE A 21 3.78 4.73 -7.23
C ILE A 21 3.32 3.59 -6.31
N GLY A 22 3.00 2.41 -6.87
CA GLY A 22 2.40 1.30 -6.13
C GLY A 22 3.36 0.22 -5.67
N ALA A 23 4.57 0.11 -6.21
CA ALA A 23 5.48 -1.02 -5.92
C ALA A 23 6.07 -1.03 -4.49
N GLY A 24 5.90 0.04 -3.71
CA GLY A 24 6.46 0.13 -2.35
C GLY A 24 5.97 -0.98 -1.41
N LEU A 25 4.65 -1.23 -1.40
CA LEU A 25 4.05 -2.23 -0.51
C LEU A 25 4.43 -3.68 -0.92
N PRO A 26 4.36 -4.08 -2.21
CA PRO A 26 4.91 -5.36 -2.67
C PRO A 26 6.40 -5.55 -2.34
N ALA A 27 7.21 -4.49 -2.42
CA ALA A 27 8.64 -4.56 -2.10
C ALA A 27 8.89 -4.85 -0.60
N LEU A 28 8.12 -4.23 0.29
CA LEU A 28 8.17 -4.53 1.74
C LEU A 28 7.74 -5.96 2.05
N PHE A 29 6.70 -6.45 1.36
CA PHE A 29 6.27 -7.83 1.49
C PHE A 29 7.38 -8.81 1.04
N ALA A 30 8.01 -8.55 -0.11
CA ALA A 30 9.13 -9.35 -0.60
C ALA A 30 10.32 -9.32 0.36
N LEU A 31 10.62 -8.17 0.98
CA LEU A 31 11.63 -8.04 2.02
C LEU A 31 11.32 -8.93 3.24
N GLY A 32 10.06 -8.97 3.67
CA GLY A 32 9.61 -9.84 4.78
C GLY A 32 9.84 -11.32 4.48
N ILE A 33 9.46 -11.76 3.27
CA ILE A 33 9.72 -13.14 2.80
C ILE A 33 11.22 -13.43 2.74
N ARG A 34 12.02 -12.49 2.23
CA ARG A 34 13.48 -12.63 2.15
C ARG A 34 14.11 -12.71 3.53
N SER A 35 13.61 -11.96 4.51
CA SER A 35 14.07 -12.00 5.90
C SER A 35 13.77 -13.35 6.54
N LEU A 36 12.56 -13.89 6.33
CA LEU A 36 12.18 -15.20 6.83
C LEU A 36 13.01 -16.33 6.21
N ALA A 37 13.35 -16.21 4.92
CA ALA A 37 14.19 -17.17 4.19
C ALA A 37 15.64 -17.23 4.70
N HIS A 38 16.19 -16.15 5.27
CA HIS A 38 17.52 -16.19 5.91
C HIS A 38 17.52 -17.01 7.22
N GLY A 39 16.36 -17.24 7.82
CA GLY A 39 16.22 -18.02 9.04
C GLY A 39 16.76 -17.32 10.29
N GLY A 40 16.75 -18.06 11.42
CA GLY A 40 17.18 -17.56 12.72
C GLY A 40 16.20 -16.58 13.39
N PRO A 41 16.47 -16.18 14.64
CA PRO A 41 15.60 -15.27 15.40
C PRO A 41 15.47 -13.89 14.75
N THR A 42 16.56 -13.37 14.19
CA THR A 42 16.63 -12.05 13.54
C THR A 42 15.87 -12.02 12.22
N GLY A 43 15.98 -13.07 11.39
CA GLY A 43 15.21 -13.19 10.15
C GLY A 43 13.70 -13.33 10.38
N ARG A 44 13.31 -14.05 11.44
CA ARG A 44 11.90 -14.11 11.88
C ARG A 44 11.38 -12.76 12.34
N ALA A 45 12.14 -12.05 13.17
CA ALA A 45 11.77 -10.73 13.65
C ALA A 45 11.63 -9.73 12.48
N GLY A 46 12.60 -9.69 11.57
CA GLY A 46 12.56 -8.82 10.38
C GLY A 46 11.39 -9.15 9.45
N GLY A 47 11.07 -10.43 9.28
CA GLY A 47 9.89 -10.89 8.56
C GLY A 47 8.58 -10.37 9.18
N TYR A 48 8.37 -10.61 10.47
CA TYR A 48 7.17 -10.17 11.17
C TYR A 48 7.02 -8.65 11.17
N VAL A 49 8.09 -7.89 11.42
CA VAL A 49 8.07 -6.43 11.36
C VAL A 49 7.62 -5.95 9.97
N SER A 50 8.17 -6.53 8.90
CA SER A 50 7.80 -6.16 7.52
C SER A 50 6.33 -6.46 7.24
N PHE A 51 5.83 -7.64 7.64
CA PHE A 51 4.42 -7.99 7.46
C PHE A 51 3.48 -7.12 8.29
N SER A 52 3.85 -6.79 9.53
CA SER A 52 3.07 -5.87 10.37
C SER A 52 2.94 -4.49 9.73
N ILE A 53 4.03 -3.94 9.18
CA ILE A 53 4.00 -2.66 8.44
C ILE A 53 3.06 -2.76 7.24
N VAL A 54 3.14 -3.85 6.46
CA VAL A 54 2.27 -4.06 5.30
C VAL A 54 0.79 -4.11 5.71
N LEU A 55 0.46 -4.88 6.74
CA LEU A 55 -0.93 -4.99 7.22
C LEU A 55 -1.47 -3.64 7.72
N LEU A 56 -0.66 -2.87 8.45
CA LEU A 56 -1.04 -1.53 8.93
C LEU A 56 -1.28 -0.57 7.75
N ALA A 57 -0.39 -0.56 6.76
CA ALA A 57 -0.54 0.28 5.57
C ALA A 57 -1.81 -0.08 4.77
N VAL A 58 -2.11 -1.37 4.60
CA VAL A 58 -3.34 -1.84 3.94
C VAL A 58 -4.57 -1.43 4.74
N ALA A 59 -4.58 -1.64 6.06
CA ALA A 59 -5.70 -1.25 6.92
C ALA A 59 -5.97 0.26 6.82
N LEU A 60 -4.92 1.09 6.95
CA LEU A 60 -5.00 2.54 6.81
C LEU A 60 -5.53 2.97 5.43
N GLY A 61 -5.00 2.39 4.35
CA GLY A 61 -5.46 2.69 3.00
C GLY A 61 -6.93 2.35 2.78
N ILE A 62 -7.37 1.17 3.27
CA ILE A 62 -8.78 0.76 3.21
C ILE A 62 -9.65 1.71 4.04
N THR A 63 -9.26 2.01 5.28
CA THR A 63 -9.99 2.97 6.13
C THR A 63 -10.10 4.32 5.43
N PHE A 64 -9.06 4.78 4.73
CA PHE A 64 -9.10 6.05 4.01
C PHE A 64 -10.06 6.05 2.83
N ILE A 65 -10.02 5.00 2.01
CA ILE A 65 -10.94 4.87 0.88
C ILE A 65 -12.40 4.81 1.38
N VAL A 66 -12.65 4.04 2.44
CA VAL A 66 -14.00 3.86 3.01
C VAL A 66 -14.50 5.12 3.73
N ALA A 67 -13.65 5.80 4.50
CA ALA A 67 -14.00 7.02 5.22
C ALA A 67 -14.34 8.15 4.24
N THR A 68 -13.50 8.34 3.21
CA THR A 68 -13.73 9.32 2.15
C THR A 68 -15.02 9.03 1.40
N GLY A 69 -15.33 7.75 1.12
CA GLY A 69 -16.60 7.34 0.52
C GLY A 69 -17.82 7.53 1.42
N SER A 70 -17.63 7.61 2.75
CA SER A 70 -18.69 7.78 3.76
C SER A 70 -18.86 9.23 4.25
N GLY A 71 -18.13 10.20 3.66
CA GLY A 71 -18.17 11.61 4.07
C GLY A 71 -17.49 11.91 5.41
N LYS A 72 -16.59 11.05 5.89
CA LYS A 72 -15.80 11.24 7.12
C LYS A 72 -14.32 11.39 6.79
N GLU A 73 -13.58 12.16 7.59
CA GLU A 73 -12.14 12.32 7.43
C GLU A 73 -11.37 11.42 8.39
N LEU A 74 -10.22 10.94 7.94
CA LEU A 74 -9.20 10.38 8.82
C LEU A 74 -8.41 11.52 9.43
N SER A 75 -8.64 11.77 10.71
CA SER A 75 -7.76 12.62 11.50
C SER A 75 -6.56 11.80 11.96
N PHE A 76 -5.38 12.35 11.69
CA PHE A 76 -4.10 11.86 12.20
C PHE A 76 -3.59 12.71 13.38
N GLU A 77 -4.46 13.51 14.01
CA GLU A 77 -4.07 14.38 15.15
C GLU A 77 -3.61 13.60 16.38
N HIS A 78 -3.95 12.32 16.48
CA HIS A 78 -3.46 11.41 17.50
C HIS A 78 -2.56 10.31 16.88
N ILE A 79 -1.71 9.69 17.71
CA ILE A 79 -0.81 8.57 17.34
C ILE A 79 -1.54 7.43 16.61
N TYR A 80 -2.86 7.33 16.79
CA TYR A 80 -3.73 6.40 16.08
C TYR A 80 -4.75 7.16 15.23
N PRO A 81 -5.02 6.67 14.01
CA PRO A 81 -6.02 7.25 13.11
C PRO A 81 -7.42 7.18 13.75
N THR A 82 -8.10 8.32 13.86
CA THR A 82 -9.49 8.39 14.33
C THR A 82 -10.39 9.03 13.28
N LEU A 83 -11.63 8.56 13.20
CA LEU A 83 -12.60 9.07 12.23
C LEU A 83 -13.30 10.30 12.82
N VAL A 84 -13.10 11.46 12.19
CA VAL A 84 -13.77 12.72 12.56
C VAL A 84 -14.75 13.10 11.43
N SER A 85 -15.85 13.74 11.79
CA SER A 85 -16.82 14.24 10.81
C SER A 85 -16.20 15.39 10.01
N LYS A 86 -16.38 15.37 8.70
CA LYS A 86 -15.99 16.44 7.78
C LYS A 86 -16.85 17.68 8.11
N ASP A 87 -16.23 18.78 8.54
CA ASP A 87 -16.86 20.10 8.53
C ASP A 87 -16.90 20.68 7.10
#